data_AF-A0A7Z9Y756-F1
#
_entry.id   AF-A0A7Z9Y756-F1
#
_cell.length_a   1.000
_cell.length_b   1.000
_cell.length_c   1.000
_cell.angle_alpha   90.00
_cell.angle_beta   90.00
_cell.angle_gamma   90.00
#
_symmetry.space_group_name_H-M   'P 1'
#
loop_
_entity.id
_entity.type
_entity.pdbx_description
1 polymer ?
#
loop_
_entity_poly.entity_id
_entity_poly.type
_entity_poly.pdbx_seq_one_letter_code
_entity_poly.pdbx_strand_id
1 'polypeptide(L)' 'MHTDEVDSDVFMVGRLLAAQFPQWADLPLTPFVSAGTDNAIYRLGEEMAVRLPL' A
#
# COMPACT_ATOMS: atom_id res chain seq x y z
N MET A 1 -0.62 -11.75 14.64
CA MET A 1 0.48 -10.79 14.89
C MET A 1 0.79 -10.18 13.53
N HIS A 2 0.56 -8.92 13.16
CA HIS A 2 0.11 -7.69 13.80
C HIS A 2 -0.93 -7.04 12.86
N THR A 3 -2.18 -6.83 13.28
CA THR A 3 -3.16 -6.06 12.47
C THR A 3 -2.86 -4.57 12.52
N ASP A 4 -2.19 -4.11 13.58
CA ASP A 4 -1.87 -2.70 13.82
C ASP A 4 -0.75 -2.16 12.91
N GLU A 5 0.17 -3.03 12.48
CA GLU A 5 1.30 -2.68 11.62
C GLU A 5 0.84 -2.33 10.19
N VAL A 6 -0.13 -3.11 9.68
CA VAL A 6 -0.66 -2.95 8.31
C VAL A 6 -1.41 -1.63 8.13
N ASP A 7 -2.14 -1.16 9.15
CA ASP A 7 -2.86 0.12 9.08
C ASP A 7 -1.89 1.30 8.99
N SER A 8 -0.81 1.24 9.77
CA SER A 8 0.24 2.27 9.78
C SER A 8 1.01 2.30 8.46
N ASP A 9 1.28 1.14 7.85
CA ASP A 9 1.90 1.08 6.54
C ASP A 9 1.03 1.69 5.44
N VAL A 10 -0.28 1.39 5.38
CA VAL A 10 -1.19 1.94 4.37
C VAL A 10 -1.15 3.47 4.35
N PHE A 11 -1.16 4.10 5.54
CA PHE A 11 -1.08 5.55 5.64
C PHE A 11 0.27 6.11 5.13
N MET A 12 1.36 5.40 5.42
CA MET A 12 2.70 5.76 4.94
C MET A 12 2.78 5.62 3.41
N VAL A 13 2.32 4.50 2.85
CA VAL A 13 2.26 4.26 1.40
C VAL A 13 1.44 5.33 0.70
N GLY A 14 0.27 5.69 1.25
CA GLY A 14 -0.58 6.75 0.71
C GLY A 14 0.12 8.10 0.62
N ARG A 15 0.87 8.50 1.67
CA ARG A 15 1.67 9.73 1.63
C ARG A 15 2.84 9.66 0.65
N LEU A 16 3.52 8.52 0.57
CA LEU A 16 4.64 8.31 -0.35
C LEU A 16 4.17 8.37 -1.81
N LEU A 17 3.00 7.78 -2.08
CA LEU A 17 2.33 7.86 -3.37
C LEU A 17 1.93 9.30 -3.69
N ALA A 18 1.36 10.05 -2.73
CA ALA A 18 1.02 11.46 -2.95
C ALA A 18 2.23 12.36 -3.22
N ALA A 19 3.38 12.06 -2.61
CA ALA A 19 4.61 12.81 -2.82
C ALA A 19 5.31 12.48 -4.15
N GLN A 20 5.34 11.21 -4.57
CA GLN A 20 6.03 10.79 -5.80
C GLN A 20 5.14 10.74 -7.03
N PHE A 21 3.85 10.45 -6.84
CA PHE A 21 2.85 10.23 -7.89
C PHE A 21 1.51 10.88 -7.52
N PRO A 22 1.44 12.22 -7.47
CA PRO A 22 0.25 12.96 -7.03
C PRO A 22 -1.00 12.63 -7.86
N GLN A 23 -0.85 12.22 -9.12
CA GLN A 23 -1.98 11.82 -9.98
C GLN A 23 -2.73 10.57 -9.51
N TRP A 24 -2.12 9.76 -8.63
CA TRP A 24 -2.73 8.54 -8.09
C TRP A 24 -3.04 8.63 -6.59
N ALA A 25 -2.75 9.76 -5.96
CA ALA A 25 -2.96 9.98 -4.53
C ALA A 25 -4.42 9.88 -4.08
N ASP A 26 -5.35 10.17 -5.00
CA ASP A 26 -6.79 10.18 -4.73
C ASP A 26 -7.43 8.79 -4.90
N LEU A 27 -6.67 7.81 -5.40
CA LEU A 27 -7.19 6.45 -5.63
C LEU A 27 -7.26 5.66 -4.31
N PRO A 28 -8.28 4.80 -4.16
CA PRO A 28 -8.43 4.00 -2.95
C PRO A 28 -7.26 3.02 -2.81
N LEU A 29 -6.57 3.08 -1.66
CA LEU A 29 -5.45 2.21 -1.33
C LEU A 29 -5.89 1.18 -0.30
N THR A 30 -5.74 -0.11 -0.62
CA THR A 30 -6.13 -1.21 0.27
C THR A 30 -4.98 -2.21 0.44
N PRO A 31 -4.68 -2.65 1.68
CA PRO A 31 -3.63 -3.64 1.91
C PRO A 31 -4.08 -4.99 1.38
N PHE A 32 -3.22 -5.64 0.61
CA PHE A 32 -3.41 -7.01 0.18
C PHE A 32 -2.53 -7.91 1.05
N VAL A 33 -3.16 -8.64 1.97
CA VAL A 33 -2.46 -9.57 2.87
C VAL A 33 -2.00 -10.79 2.07
N SER A 34 -0.83 -10.66 1.44
CA SER A 34 -0.11 -11.78 0.87
C SER A 34 0.58 -12.54 2.01
N ALA A 35 0.26 -13.82 2.17
CA ALA A 35 0.96 -14.73 3.08
C ALA A 35 2.39 -15.10 2.59
N GLY A 36 2.92 -14.34 1.63
CA GLY A 36 4.14 -14.65 0.88
C GLY A 36 5.27 -13.71 1.25
N THR A 37 6.41 -14.34 1.55
CA THR A 37 7.68 -13.81 2.01
C THR A 37 8.13 -12.49 1.34
N ASP A 38 8.55 -11.53 2.17
CA ASP A 38 9.40 -10.37 1.84
C ASP A 38 8.76 -9.13 1.20
N ASN A 39 7.54 -9.19 0.64
CA ASN A 39 6.93 -8.01 0.00
C ASN A 39 5.50 -7.74 0.47
N ALA A 40 5.24 -6.50 0.86
CA ALA A 40 3.89 -5.99 1.10
C ALA A 40 3.27 -5.52 -0.23
N ILE A 41 2.06 -5.97 -0.51
CA ILE A 41 1.32 -5.57 -1.71
C ILE A 41 0.11 -4.75 -1.28
N TYR A 42 -0.12 -3.63 -1.97
CA TYR A 42 -1.28 -2.77 -1.80
C TYR A 42 -1.99 -2.63 -3.14
N ARG A 43 -3.30 -2.74 -3.14
CA ARG A 43 -4.11 -2.44 -4.32
C ARG A 43 -4.42 -0.95 -4.34
N LEU A 44 -4.19 -0.32 -5.50
CA LEU A 44 -4.40 1.08 -5.76
C LEU A 44 -5.46 1.23 -6.86
N GLY A 45 -6.64 1.73 -6.49
CA GLY A 45 -7.78 1.71 -7.41
C GLY A 45 -8.18 0.28 -7.79
N GLU A 46 -8.71 0.13 -9.00
CA GLU A 46 -9.22 -1.16 -9.50
C GLU A 46 -8.20 -1.93 -10.34
N GLU A 47 -7.22 -1.23 -10.92
CA GLU A 47 -6.31 -1.80 -11.93
C GLU A 47 -4.83 -1.85 -11.50
N MET A 48 -4.43 -1.16 -10.43
CA MET A 48 -3.02 -1.00 -10.05
C MET A 48 -2.68 -1.68 -8.73
N ALA A 49 -1.41 -2.06 -8.59
CA ALA A 49 -0.85 -2.60 -7.37
C ALA A 49 0.50 -1.93 -7.06
N VAL A 50 0.68 -1.54 -5.80
CA VAL A 50 1.94 -1.04 -5.25
C VAL A 50 2.59 -2.19 -4.50
N ARG A 51 3.84 -2.52 -4.85
CA ARG A 51 4.65 -3.45 -4.07
C ARG A 51 5.69 -2.67 -3.30
N LEU A 52 5.88 -3.03 -2.04
CA LEU A 52 6.96 -2.54 -1.21
C LEU A 52 7.77 -3.72 -0.69
N PRO A 53 9.10 -3.63 -0.73
CA PRO A 53 9.94 -4.54 0.05
C PRO A 53 9.66 -4.28 1.54
N LEU A 54 9.46 -5.34 2.32
CA LEU A 54 9.45 -5.29 3.79
C LEU A 54 10.84 -4.99 4.33
#